data_AF-A0A1F9BYT7-F1
#
_entry.id   AF-A0A1F9BYT7-F1
#
_cell.length_a   1.000
_cell.length_b   1.000
_cell.length_c   1.000
_cell.angle_alpha   90.00
_cell.angle_beta   90.00
_cell.angle_gamma   90.00
#
_symmetry.space_group_name_H-M   'P 1'
#
loop_
_entity.id
_entity.type
_entity.pdbx_description
1 polymer ?
#
loop_
_entity_poly.entity_id
_entity_poly.type
_entity_poly.pdbx_seq_one_letter_code
_entity_poly.pdbx_strand_id
1 'polypeptide(L)'
;MCGSPLKYEDISPGGERIQEKRLVKSLSSEWFRLTKRKNELEICLGNLTEQRNALPEDTFDLTFQSYQVQVESLSCRLQEIEARLEAIRTSVSKKIGLLEEESSTIQKRLDEIRSLHQLRAITCADYSTEKNDINQQVKSRKKRLKECRKTISQLPSPLGEGSVSPMITRNLIRTQSSAIMGGILIMIALGAYFLWTKNPKFFHSQESAHISQTKPSVQARLPVSSPEAREDEKIKSLFETIRRANLEKKIDLFMSCYAADFNGRNKKRLATLSNWDNFDYLNLSYDLKRLTVTAHTAEVRVKWWINISPKHAGTSEKTTSVLDVSLKKEDGHWKVEKIKPVS
;
A
#
# COMPACT_ATOMS: atom_id res chain seq x y z
N MET A 1 28.23 19.06 21.80
CA MET A 1 27.16 18.26 21.17
C MET A 1 27.35 18.35 19.66
N CYS A 2 27.80 17.27 19.03
CA CYS A 2 28.07 17.21 17.59
C CYS A 2 26.96 16.39 16.91
N GLY A 3 25.90 17.07 16.45
CA GLY A 3 24.91 16.47 15.57
C GLY A 3 25.36 16.66 14.12
N SER A 4 25.77 15.59 13.44
CA SER A 4 26.07 15.64 12.02
C SER A 4 24.80 16.03 11.24
N PRO A 5 24.86 17.01 10.33
CA PRO A 5 23.71 17.36 9.51
C PRO A 5 23.35 16.17 8.62
N LEU A 6 22.15 15.62 8.82
CA LEU A 6 21.54 14.64 7.94
C LEU A 6 21.50 15.23 6.52
N LYS A 7 22.45 14.81 5.67
CA LYS A 7 22.41 15.07 4.24
C LYS A 7 21.21 14.32 3.67
N TYR A 8 20.08 15.01 3.54
CA TYR A 8 18.98 14.52 2.72
C TYR A 8 19.47 14.50 1.28
N GLU A 9 19.57 13.31 0.69
CA GLU A 9 19.69 13.16 -0.76
C GLU A 9 18.47 13.83 -1.39
N ASP A 10 18.71 14.99 -1.99
CA ASP A 10 17.73 15.75 -2.74
C ASP A 10 17.48 14.99 -4.05
N ILE A 11 16.67 13.93 -3.98
CA ILE A 11 16.14 13.26 -5.16
C ILE A 11 15.31 14.31 -5.89
N SER A 12 15.88 14.92 -6.92
CA SER A 12 15.30 16.02 -7.68
C SER A 12 13.86 15.69 -8.08
N PRO A 13 12.86 16.24 -7.35
CA PRO A 13 11.51 15.68 -7.37
C PRO A 13 10.66 16.27 -8.49
N GLY A 14 11.27 16.94 -9.47
CA GLY A 14 10.58 17.68 -10.52
C GLY A 14 10.10 16.81 -11.69
N GLY A 15 10.93 15.86 -12.13
CA GLY A 15 10.66 15.06 -13.35
C GLY A 15 9.50 14.09 -13.20
N GLU A 16 9.51 13.30 -12.12
CA GLU A 16 8.51 12.26 -11.86
C GLU A 16 7.08 12.84 -11.73
N ARG A 17 6.95 14.02 -11.12
CA ARG A 17 5.65 14.69 -10.90
C ARG A 17 4.95 15.15 -12.17
N ILE A 18 5.72 15.58 -13.18
CA ILE A 18 5.14 16.05 -14.46
C ILE A 18 4.59 14.85 -15.25
N GLN A 19 5.28 13.71 -15.17
CA GLN A 19 4.87 12.49 -15.86
C GLN A 19 3.59 11.91 -15.26
N GLU A 20 3.48 11.79 -13.93
CA GLU A 20 2.27 11.26 -13.27
C GLU A 20 1.01 12.06 -13.64
N LYS A 21 1.07 13.39 -13.64
CA LYS A 21 -0.08 14.24 -13.99
C LYS A 21 -0.52 14.07 -15.45
N ARG A 22 0.44 13.97 -16.37
CA ARG A 22 0.15 13.74 -17.80
C ARG A 22 -0.48 12.37 -18.00
N LEU A 23 0.06 11.35 -17.32
CA LEU A 23 -0.47 9.99 -17.36
C LEU A 23 -1.90 9.92 -16.82
N VAL A 24 -2.17 10.51 -15.66
CA VAL A 24 -3.52 10.59 -15.09
C VAL A 24 -4.49 11.25 -16.06
N LYS A 25 -4.11 12.41 -16.62
CA LYS A 25 -4.97 13.11 -17.59
C LYS A 25 -5.26 12.25 -18.84
N SER A 26 -4.24 11.57 -19.35
CA SER A 26 -4.37 10.68 -20.53
C SER A 26 -5.30 9.50 -20.23
N LEU A 27 -5.06 8.77 -19.15
CA LEU A 27 -5.86 7.62 -18.75
C LEU A 27 -7.30 8.01 -18.44
N SER A 28 -7.53 9.10 -17.70
CA SER A 28 -8.87 9.59 -17.43
C SER A 28 -9.61 9.95 -18.73
N SER A 29 -8.95 10.63 -19.68
CA SER A 29 -9.55 10.97 -20.97
C SER A 29 -9.88 9.73 -21.81
N GLU A 30 -8.99 8.73 -21.83
CA GLU A 30 -9.23 7.47 -22.53
C GLU A 30 -10.40 6.71 -21.90
N TRP A 31 -10.43 6.63 -20.57
CA TRP A 31 -11.52 6.03 -19.81
C TRP A 31 -12.88 6.65 -20.17
N PHE A 32 -13.00 7.99 -20.11
CA PHE A 32 -14.25 8.68 -20.48
C PHE A 32 -14.70 8.38 -21.91
N ARG A 33 -13.75 8.37 -22.86
CA ARG A 33 -14.03 8.07 -24.28
C ARG A 33 -14.52 6.64 -24.46
N LEU A 34 -13.88 5.67 -23.82
CA LEU A 34 -14.25 4.26 -23.93
C LEU A 34 -15.58 3.96 -23.24
N THR A 35 -15.84 4.56 -22.06
CA THR A 35 -17.13 4.44 -21.37
C THR A 35 -18.26 4.98 -22.24
N LYS A 36 -18.07 6.15 -22.87
CA LYS A 36 -19.07 6.71 -23.79
C LYS A 36 -19.36 5.75 -24.95
N ARG A 37 -18.32 5.24 -25.61
CA ARG A 37 -18.45 4.32 -26.75
C ARG A 37 -19.12 3.00 -26.35
N LYS A 38 -18.78 2.46 -25.19
CA LYS A 38 -19.42 1.26 -24.63
C LYS A 38 -20.92 1.49 -24.44
N ASN A 39 -21.31 2.58 -23.80
CA ASN A 39 -22.71 2.90 -23.57
C ASN A 39 -23.49 3.08 -24.89
N GLU A 40 -22.89 3.73 -25.90
CA GLU A 40 -23.48 3.86 -27.24
C GLU A 40 -23.72 2.49 -27.88
N LEU A 41 -22.78 1.54 -27.76
CA LEU A 41 -22.95 0.17 -28.27
C LEU A 41 -23.99 -0.63 -27.48
N GLU A 42 -24.07 -0.46 -26.17
CA GLU A 42 -25.09 -1.10 -25.33
C GLU A 42 -26.50 -0.61 -25.70
N ILE A 43 -26.67 0.69 -25.99
CA ILE A 43 -27.93 1.24 -26.52
C ILE A 43 -28.26 0.62 -27.89
N CYS A 44 -27.28 0.53 -28.79
CA CYS A 44 -27.49 -0.12 -30.10
C CYS A 44 -27.89 -1.60 -29.97
N LEU A 45 -27.27 -2.34 -29.05
CA LEU A 45 -27.66 -3.73 -28.73
C LEU A 45 -29.10 -3.81 -28.22
N GLY A 46 -29.51 -2.88 -27.34
CA GLY A 46 -30.90 -2.79 -26.87
C GLY A 46 -31.88 -2.59 -28.02
N ASN A 47 -31.64 -1.58 -28.86
CA ASN A 47 -32.47 -1.30 -30.03
C ASN A 47 -32.51 -2.45 -31.03
N LEU A 48 -31.37 -3.12 -31.27
CA LEU A 48 -31.30 -4.27 -32.16
C LEU A 48 -32.17 -5.41 -31.63
N THR A 49 -32.11 -5.66 -30.32
CA THR A 49 -32.92 -6.69 -29.64
C THR A 49 -34.42 -6.43 -29.80
N GLU A 50 -34.87 -5.17 -29.74
CA GLU A 50 -36.26 -4.78 -30.00
C GLU A 50 -36.69 -5.07 -31.45
N GLN A 51 -35.76 -5.01 -32.40
CA GLN A 51 -36.00 -5.25 -33.83
C GLN A 51 -35.84 -6.72 -34.25
N ARG A 52 -35.65 -7.66 -33.32
CA ARG A 52 -35.37 -9.07 -33.62
C ARG A 52 -36.35 -9.71 -34.61
N ASN A 53 -37.65 -9.43 -34.48
CA ASN A 53 -38.69 -10.01 -35.35
C ASN A 53 -38.80 -9.34 -36.73
N ALA A 54 -38.14 -8.19 -36.93
CA ALA A 54 -38.19 -7.43 -38.18
C ALA A 54 -37.01 -7.75 -39.12
N LEU A 55 -35.98 -8.43 -38.63
CA LEU A 55 -34.76 -8.76 -39.38
C LEU A 55 -34.71 -10.26 -39.70
N PRO A 56 -34.10 -10.66 -40.83
CA PRO A 56 -33.73 -12.06 -41.06
C PRO A 56 -32.82 -12.56 -39.93
N GLU A 57 -33.07 -13.77 -39.45
CA GLU A 57 -32.40 -14.37 -38.28
C GLU A 57 -30.86 -14.36 -38.43
N ASP A 58 -30.35 -14.81 -39.58
CA ASP A 58 -28.91 -14.84 -39.86
C ASP A 58 -28.25 -13.45 -39.78
N THR A 59 -28.94 -12.41 -40.27
CA THR A 59 -28.45 -11.02 -40.26
C THR A 59 -28.45 -10.45 -38.84
N PHE A 60 -29.51 -10.75 -38.07
CA PHE A 60 -29.62 -10.35 -36.68
C PHE A 60 -28.49 -10.97 -35.84
N ASP A 61 -28.33 -12.29 -35.90
CA ASP A 61 -27.37 -13.03 -35.09
C ASP A 61 -25.93 -12.58 -35.35
N LEU A 62 -25.56 -12.41 -36.61
CA LEU A 62 -24.23 -11.94 -37.00
C LEU A 62 -23.95 -10.52 -36.45
N THR A 63 -24.91 -9.61 -36.57
CA THR A 63 -24.75 -8.22 -36.13
C THR A 63 -24.73 -8.13 -34.61
N PHE A 64 -25.60 -8.87 -33.94
CA PHE A 64 -25.70 -8.94 -32.49
C PHE A 64 -24.40 -9.48 -31.89
N GLN A 65 -23.89 -10.60 -32.40
CA GLN A 65 -22.63 -11.20 -31.95
C GLN A 65 -21.45 -10.24 -32.14
N SER A 66 -21.38 -9.53 -33.28
CA SER A 66 -20.35 -8.54 -33.55
C SER A 66 -20.34 -7.40 -32.52
N TYR A 67 -21.51 -6.86 -32.18
CA TYR A 67 -21.60 -5.82 -31.14
C TYR A 67 -21.29 -6.34 -29.74
N GLN A 68 -21.73 -7.56 -29.41
CA GLN A 68 -21.41 -8.19 -28.13
C GLN A 68 -19.89 -8.32 -27.94
N VAL A 69 -19.17 -8.84 -28.95
CA VAL A 69 -17.70 -8.95 -28.92
C VAL A 69 -17.05 -7.58 -28.75
N GLN A 70 -17.57 -6.53 -29.39
CA GLN A 70 -17.06 -5.16 -29.22
C GLN A 70 -17.28 -4.62 -27.81
N VAL A 71 -18.46 -4.85 -27.21
CA VAL A 71 -18.77 -4.41 -25.84
C VAL A 71 -17.90 -5.15 -24.81
N GLU A 72 -17.68 -6.45 -25.00
CA GLU A 72 -16.78 -7.25 -24.16
C GLU A 72 -15.34 -6.76 -24.26
N SER A 73 -14.85 -6.50 -25.48
CA SER A 73 -13.51 -5.95 -25.72
C SER A 73 -13.30 -4.58 -25.06
N LEU A 74 -14.27 -3.67 -25.20
CA LEU A 74 -14.23 -2.37 -24.52
C LEU A 74 -14.27 -2.50 -22.99
N SER A 75 -15.05 -3.45 -22.47
CA SER A 75 -15.14 -3.71 -21.02
C SER A 75 -13.80 -4.19 -20.46
N CYS A 76 -13.10 -5.09 -21.16
CA CYS A 76 -11.76 -5.53 -20.78
C CYS A 76 -10.77 -4.36 -20.76
N ARG A 77 -10.80 -3.50 -21.78
CA ARG A 77 -9.91 -2.32 -21.85
C ARG A 77 -10.22 -1.30 -20.75
N LEU A 78 -11.50 -1.09 -20.43
CA LEU A 78 -11.92 -0.22 -19.33
C LEU A 78 -11.40 -0.73 -17.97
N GLN A 79 -11.49 -2.04 -17.72
CA GLN A 79 -10.95 -2.67 -16.51
C GLN A 79 -9.43 -2.49 -16.38
N GLU A 80 -8.68 -2.63 -17.49
CA GLU A 80 -7.24 -2.38 -17.50
C GLU A 80 -6.91 -0.93 -17.09
N ILE A 81 -7.64 0.04 -17.65
CA ILE A 81 -7.44 1.46 -17.33
C ILE A 81 -7.83 1.76 -15.89
N GLU A 82 -8.94 1.19 -15.40
CA GLU A 82 -9.39 1.34 -14.01
C GLU A 82 -8.36 0.79 -13.03
N ALA A 83 -7.80 -0.40 -13.30
CA ALA A 83 -6.74 -0.97 -12.48
C ALA A 83 -5.49 -0.06 -12.43
N ARG A 84 -5.11 0.55 -13.56
CA ARG A 84 -4.00 1.53 -13.60
C ARG A 84 -4.30 2.79 -12.81
N LEU A 85 -5.52 3.32 -12.93
CA LEU A 85 -5.94 4.51 -12.18
C LEU A 85 -5.97 4.22 -10.67
N GLU A 86 -6.38 3.02 -10.25
CA GLU A 86 -6.39 2.61 -8.85
C GLU A 86 -4.98 2.39 -8.29
N ALA A 87 -4.06 1.85 -9.10
CA ALA A 87 -2.65 1.77 -8.74
C ALA A 87 -2.05 3.17 -8.51
N ILE A 88 -2.38 4.15 -9.37
CA ILE A 88 -1.98 5.55 -9.19
C ILE A 88 -2.60 6.12 -7.92
N ARG A 89 -3.90 5.90 -7.67
CA ARG A 89 -4.60 6.34 -6.45
C ARG A 89 -3.88 5.84 -5.20
N THR A 90 -3.60 4.54 -5.14
CA THR A 90 -2.91 3.91 -4.02
C THR A 90 -1.51 4.49 -3.80
N SER A 91 -0.74 4.67 -4.88
CA SER A 91 0.60 5.27 -4.82
C SER A 91 0.56 6.70 -4.28
N VAL A 92 -0.34 7.55 -4.80
CA VAL A 92 -0.46 8.94 -4.39
C VAL A 92 -0.98 9.04 -2.94
N SER A 93 -1.93 8.21 -2.53
CA SER A 93 -2.41 8.14 -1.14
C SER A 93 -1.29 7.78 -0.16
N LYS A 94 -0.42 6.82 -0.53
CA LYS A 94 0.76 6.49 0.27
C LYS A 94 1.72 7.68 0.38
N LYS A 95 1.97 8.40 -0.73
CA LYS A 95 2.80 9.62 -0.74
C LYS A 95 2.20 10.71 0.16
N ILE A 96 0.88 10.85 0.22
CA ILE A 96 0.20 11.78 1.14
C ILE A 96 0.45 11.39 2.60
N GLY A 97 0.25 10.12 2.97
CA GLY A 97 0.47 9.66 4.35
C GLY A 97 1.89 9.94 4.85
N LEU A 98 2.91 9.67 4.01
CA LEU A 98 4.31 10.00 4.34
C LEU A 98 4.52 11.51 4.53
N LEU A 99 3.94 12.35 3.67
CA LEU A 99 4.06 13.80 3.80
C LEU A 99 3.37 14.34 5.07
N GLU A 100 2.27 13.72 5.49
CA GLU A 100 1.55 14.07 6.72
C GLU A 100 2.36 13.69 7.96
N GLU A 101 2.99 12.52 7.97
CA GLU A 101 3.91 12.06 9.02
C GLU A 101 5.14 12.97 9.16
N GLU A 102 5.79 13.31 8.03
CA GLU A 102 6.89 14.27 8.01
C GLU A 102 6.46 15.64 8.54
N SER A 103 5.28 16.11 8.15
CA SER A 103 4.73 17.40 8.61
C SER A 103 4.50 17.40 10.13
N SER A 104 4.02 16.29 10.69
CA SER A 104 3.87 16.11 12.14
C SER A 104 5.21 16.19 12.87
N THR A 105 6.24 15.55 12.31
CA THR A 105 7.60 15.54 12.90
C THR A 105 8.20 16.95 12.95
N ILE A 106 8.04 17.73 11.89
CA ILE A 106 8.51 19.13 11.86
C ILE A 106 7.75 20.01 12.85
N GLN A 107 6.45 19.77 13.00
CA GLN A 107 5.65 20.49 13.98
C GLN A 107 6.15 20.23 15.40
N LYS A 108 6.48 18.97 15.74
CA LYS A 108 7.11 18.63 17.02
C LYS A 108 8.43 19.35 17.23
N ARG A 109 9.31 19.37 16.23
CA ARG A 109 10.58 20.13 16.28
C ARG A 109 10.33 21.62 16.53
N LEU A 110 9.36 22.23 15.86
CA LEU A 110 9.00 23.64 16.07
C LEU A 110 8.56 23.91 17.51
N ASP A 111 7.77 23.02 18.11
CA ASP A 111 7.28 23.16 19.48
C ASP A 111 8.42 22.94 20.50
N GLU A 112 9.36 22.05 20.23
CA GLU A 112 10.59 21.86 21.01
C GLU A 112 11.45 23.14 21.02
N ILE A 113 11.73 23.70 19.84
CA ILE A 113 12.51 24.94 19.71
C ILE A 113 11.82 26.13 20.39
N ARG A 114 10.48 26.21 20.29
CA ARG A 114 9.71 27.20 21.04
C ARG A 114 9.90 27.05 22.54
N SER A 115 9.90 25.82 23.05
CA SER A 115 10.09 25.52 24.47
C SER A 115 11.49 25.88 24.94
N LEU A 116 12.54 25.52 24.17
CA LEU A 116 13.92 25.90 24.46
C LEU A 116 14.12 27.42 24.53
N HIS A 117 13.50 28.16 23.61
CA HIS A 117 13.53 29.62 23.61
C HIS A 117 12.83 30.21 24.86
N GLN A 118 11.67 29.67 25.25
CA GLN A 118 10.95 30.10 26.46
C GLN A 118 11.77 29.86 27.73
N LEU A 119 12.52 28.76 27.77
CA LEU A 119 13.44 28.42 28.86
C LEU A 119 14.76 29.22 28.80
N ARG A 120 14.92 30.12 27.82
CA ARG A 120 16.17 30.88 27.55
C ARG A 120 17.40 29.97 27.33
N ALA A 121 17.17 28.73 26.90
CA ALA A 121 18.24 27.76 26.60
C ALA A 121 18.91 28.02 25.23
N ILE A 122 18.25 28.80 24.37
CA ILE A 122 18.77 29.26 23.07
C ILE A 122 18.57 30.77 22.94
N THR A 123 19.40 31.43 22.12
CA THR A 123 19.29 32.87 21.88
C THR A 123 18.11 33.21 20.98
N CYS A 124 17.64 34.47 21.01
CA CYS A 124 16.60 34.95 20.09
C CYS A 124 17.02 34.82 18.61
N ALA A 125 18.32 35.00 18.31
CA ALA A 125 18.86 34.90 16.96
C ALA A 125 18.81 33.45 16.44
N ASP A 126 19.20 32.49 17.28
CA ASP A 126 19.14 31.06 16.96
C ASP A 126 17.68 30.62 16.74
N TYR A 127 16.77 31.01 17.65
CA TYR A 127 15.35 30.73 17.53
C TYR A 127 14.75 31.27 16.23
N SER A 128 15.07 32.52 15.86
CA SER A 128 14.54 33.15 14.64
C SER A 128 15.01 32.42 13.38
N THR A 129 16.30 32.08 13.32
CA THR A 129 16.91 31.36 12.19
C THR A 129 16.26 30.00 12.00
N GLU A 130 16.20 29.22 13.07
CA GLU A 130 15.66 27.87 13.06
C GLU A 130 14.14 27.85 12.77
N LYS A 131 13.39 28.78 13.35
CA LYS A 131 11.96 28.94 13.05
C LYS A 131 11.71 29.26 11.57
N ASN A 132 12.54 30.10 10.97
CA ASN A 132 12.40 30.46 9.55
C ASN A 132 12.69 29.25 8.65
N ASP A 133 13.73 28.47 8.94
CA ASP A 133 14.01 27.21 8.23
C ASP A 133 12.83 26.23 8.33
N ILE A 134 12.33 26.00 9.55
CA ILE A 134 11.18 25.12 9.77
C ILE A 134 9.94 25.60 9.03
N ASN A 135 9.65 26.91 9.06
CA ASN A 135 8.51 27.47 8.33
C ASN A 135 8.64 27.28 6.81
N GLN A 136 9.86 27.40 6.27
CA GLN A 136 10.13 27.11 4.86
C GLN A 136 9.89 25.64 4.53
N GLN A 137 10.31 24.72 5.41
CA GLN A 137 10.05 23.29 5.27
C GLN A 137 8.54 22.96 5.34
N VAL A 138 7.80 23.55 6.27
CA VAL A 138 6.34 23.38 6.37
C VAL A 138 5.65 23.87 5.10
N LYS A 139 6.06 25.05 4.60
CA LYS A 139 5.50 25.63 3.37
C LYS A 139 5.75 24.74 2.15
N SER A 140 6.95 24.20 2.01
CA SER A 140 7.30 23.31 0.89
C SER A 140 6.51 22.00 0.91
N ARG A 141 6.37 21.37 2.08
CA ARG A 141 5.58 20.14 2.27
C ARG A 141 4.09 20.36 2.08
N LYS A 142 3.53 21.46 2.61
CA LYS A 142 2.13 21.84 2.38
C LYS A 142 1.84 22.02 0.89
N LYS A 143 2.78 22.59 0.12
CA LYS A 143 2.66 22.70 -1.35
C LYS A 143 2.63 21.31 -2.01
N ARG A 144 3.53 20.39 -1.66
CA ARG A 144 3.57 19.02 -2.19
C ARG A 144 2.29 18.26 -1.87
N LEU A 145 1.82 18.35 -0.64
CA LEU A 145 0.59 17.69 -0.18
C LEU A 145 -0.65 18.23 -0.90
N LYS A 146 -0.72 19.55 -1.14
CA LYS A 146 -1.76 20.17 -2.00
C LYS A 146 -1.72 19.62 -3.43
N GLU A 147 -0.52 19.41 -3.99
CA GLU A 147 -0.37 18.82 -5.33
C GLU A 147 -0.84 17.36 -5.38
N CYS A 148 -0.47 16.53 -4.41
CA CYS A 148 -0.91 15.13 -4.34
C CYS A 148 -2.44 15.03 -4.21
N ARG A 149 -3.04 15.83 -3.32
CA ARG A 149 -4.51 15.89 -3.16
C ARG A 149 -5.20 16.36 -4.44
N LYS A 150 -4.59 17.31 -5.16
CA LYS A 150 -5.08 17.73 -6.49
C LYS A 150 -5.04 16.58 -7.49
N THR A 151 -3.98 15.78 -7.53
CA THR A 151 -3.92 14.61 -8.41
C THR A 151 -5.02 13.60 -8.08
N ILE A 152 -5.27 13.29 -6.80
CA ILE A 152 -6.36 12.39 -6.40
C ILE A 152 -7.72 12.93 -6.85
N SER A 153 -7.97 14.24 -6.66
CA SER A 153 -9.24 14.87 -7.07
C SER A 153 -9.51 14.85 -8.58
N GLN A 154 -8.47 14.57 -9.39
CA GLN A 154 -8.58 14.48 -10.86
C GLN A 154 -8.81 13.05 -11.34
N LEU A 155 -8.66 12.04 -10.48
CA LEU A 155 -8.94 10.65 -10.82
C LEU A 155 -10.47 10.45 -10.86
N PRO A 156 -11.00 9.69 -11.84
CA PRO A 156 -12.41 9.35 -11.85
C PRO A 156 -12.74 8.52 -10.61
N SER A 157 -13.88 8.80 -9.97
CA SER A 157 -14.38 7.98 -8.87
C SER A 157 -14.63 6.55 -9.37
N PRO A 158 -14.31 5.52 -8.58
CA PRO A 158 -14.60 4.14 -8.97
C PRO A 158 -16.11 4.03 -9.21
N LEU A 159 -16.46 3.43 -10.35
CA LEU A 159 -17.82 3.40 -10.85
C LEU A 159 -18.58 2.29 -10.14
N GLY A 160 -18.85 2.46 -8.85
CA GLY A 160 -19.31 1.33 -8.03
C GLY A 160 -19.77 1.76 -6.65
N GLU A 161 -20.85 2.55 -6.60
CA GLU A 161 -21.84 2.52 -5.52
C GLU A 161 -22.98 3.48 -5.89
N GLY A 162 -23.99 2.97 -6.58
CA GLY A 162 -25.38 3.43 -6.53
C GLY A 162 -25.76 4.84 -7.01
N SER A 163 -24.82 5.73 -7.31
CA SER A 163 -25.15 7.07 -7.80
C SER A 163 -25.13 7.08 -9.32
N VAL A 164 -26.27 6.74 -9.94
CA VAL A 164 -26.64 7.31 -11.25
C VAL A 164 -26.79 8.82 -11.03
N SER A 165 -25.67 9.52 -10.93
CA SER A 165 -25.68 10.97 -10.86
C SER A 165 -26.16 11.42 -12.24
N PRO A 166 -27.24 12.21 -12.34
CA PRO A 166 -27.60 12.82 -13.60
C PRO A 166 -26.37 13.58 -14.06
N MET A 167 -25.99 13.35 -15.31
CA MET A 167 -24.89 13.97 -16.04
C MET A 167 -24.73 15.43 -15.58
N ILE A 168 -23.84 15.68 -14.60
CA ILE A 168 -23.67 17.02 -14.02
C ILE A 168 -22.99 17.86 -15.09
N THR A 169 -23.81 18.65 -15.78
CA THR A 169 -23.40 19.79 -16.59
C THR A 169 -22.54 20.70 -15.71
N ARG A 170 -21.22 20.57 -15.86
CA ARG A 170 -20.21 21.16 -14.96
C ARG A 170 -20.04 22.67 -15.08
N ASN A 171 -21.04 23.38 -15.60
CA ASN A 171 -21.05 24.82 -15.76
C ASN A 171 -22.28 25.41 -15.04
N LEU A 172 -22.28 25.53 -13.70
CA LEU A 172 -23.05 26.62 -13.06
C LEU A 172 -22.82 26.90 -11.57
N ILE A 173 -22.11 26.09 -10.78
CA ILE A 173 -22.05 26.33 -9.32
C ILE A 173 -20.71 26.95 -8.92
N ARG A 174 -20.59 28.27 -9.11
CA ARG A 174 -19.49 29.12 -8.61
C ARG A 174 -19.92 30.07 -7.48
N THR A 175 -21.09 29.88 -6.87
CA THR A 175 -21.58 30.87 -5.90
C THR A 175 -22.38 30.18 -4.80
N GLN A 176 -22.06 30.49 -3.54
CA GLN A 176 -22.78 30.15 -2.29
C GLN A 176 -22.27 28.98 -1.40
N SER A 177 -20.97 28.89 -1.09
CA SER A 177 -20.47 28.01 -0.01
C SER A 177 -19.94 28.74 1.25
N SER A 178 -20.06 30.07 1.35
CA SER A 178 -19.46 30.82 2.47
C SER A 178 -20.28 30.87 3.77
N ALA A 179 -21.58 30.55 3.76
CA ALA A 179 -22.42 30.70 4.97
C ALA A 179 -22.41 29.46 5.90
N ILE A 180 -22.22 28.24 5.38
CA ILE A 180 -22.40 27.00 6.15
C ILE A 180 -21.17 26.68 7.03
N MET A 181 -19.97 27.14 6.64
CA MET A 181 -18.74 26.79 7.35
C MET A 181 -18.53 27.57 8.66
N GLY A 182 -19.21 28.70 8.85
CA GLY A 182 -19.18 29.47 10.11
C GLY A 182 -19.90 28.77 11.27
N GLY A 183 -21.02 28.09 11.00
CA GLY A 183 -21.82 27.43 12.06
C GLY A 183 -21.12 26.23 12.70
N ILE A 184 -20.34 25.48 11.92
CA ILE A 184 -19.65 24.26 12.40
C ILE A 184 -18.53 24.59 13.39
N LEU A 185 -17.81 25.70 13.18
CA LEU A 185 -16.71 26.11 14.07
C LEU A 185 -17.22 26.55 15.46
N ILE A 186 -18.39 27.17 15.53
CA ILE A 186 -19.01 27.59 16.80
C ILE A 186 -19.43 26.36 17.62
N MET A 187 -19.99 25.33 16.98
CA MET A 187 -20.40 24.09 17.66
C MET A 187 -19.23 23.29 18.22
N ILE A 188 -18.09 23.25 17.51
CA ILE A 188 -16.87 22.56 17.99
C ILE A 188 -16.27 23.29 19.20
N ALA A 189 -16.25 24.63 19.17
CA ALA A 189 -15.75 25.43 20.28
C ALA A 189 -16.59 25.26 21.55
N LEU A 190 -17.93 25.22 21.42
CA LEU A 190 -18.84 24.98 22.54
C LEU A 190 -18.73 23.56 23.10
N GLY A 191 -18.57 22.55 22.24
CA GLY A 191 -18.38 21.16 22.66
C GLY A 191 -17.06 20.93 23.42
N ALA A 192 -15.97 21.54 22.96
CA ALA A 192 -14.67 21.45 23.62
C ALA A 192 -14.66 22.14 25.00
N TYR A 193 -15.35 23.28 25.12
CA TYR A 193 -15.50 23.99 26.39
C TYR A 193 -16.27 23.17 27.44
N PHE A 194 -17.31 22.43 27.01
CA PHE A 194 -18.10 21.58 27.90
C PHE A 194 -17.36 20.33 28.38
N LEU A 195 -16.46 19.79 27.57
CA LEU A 195 -15.64 18.62 27.95
C LEU A 195 -14.48 19.00 28.88
N TRP A 196 -13.89 20.19 28.71
CA TRP A 196 -12.78 20.66 29.56
C TRP A 196 -13.23 20.98 31.00
N THR A 197 -14.46 21.44 31.19
CA THR A 197 -14.95 21.87 32.51
C THR A 197 -15.37 20.71 33.44
N LYS A 198 -15.48 19.48 32.95
CA LYS A 198 -16.07 18.37 33.73
C LYS A 198 -15.12 17.30 34.27
N ASN A 199 -13.83 17.22 33.90
CA ASN A 199 -12.94 16.16 34.41
C ASN A 199 -11.44 16.54 34.48
N PRO A 200 -10.89 16.97 35.64
CA PRO A 200 -9.47 17.30 35.77
C PRO A 200 -8.58 16.17 36.35
N LYS A 201 -9.00 14.90 36.34
CA LYS A 201 -8.28 13.82 37.07
C LYS A 201 -8.12 12.51 36.29
N PHE A 202 -7.33 12.51 35.23
CA PHE A 202 -6.68 11.32 34.64
C PHE A 202 -5.40 11.86 34.01
N PHE A 203 -4.19 11.60 34.50
CA PHE A 203 -3.52 10.31 34.61
C PHE A 203 -2.48 10.33 35.75
N HIS A 204 -2.50 9.30 36.59
CA HIS A 204 -1.48 9.02 37.61
C HIS A 204 -0.79 7.70 37.25
N SER A 205 0.53 7.67 37.42
CA SER A 205 1.48 6.61 37.04
C SER A 205 1.17 5.23 37.63
N GLN A 206 1.65 4.17 36.96
CA GLN A 206 1.96 2.92 37.65
C GLN A 206 3.29 2.33 37.14
N GLU A 207 4.24 2.34 38.08
CA GLU A 207 5.50 1.62 38.12
C GLU A 207 5.27 0.30 38.87
N SER A 208 5.89 -0.81 38.44
CA SER A 208 6.14 -1.97 39.30
C SER A 208 7.25 -2.84 38.74
N ALA A 209 8.15 -3.24 39.64
CA ALA A 209 9.34 -4.03 39.43
C ALA A 209 9.13 -5.53 39.69
N HIS A 210 10.20 -6.27 39.35
CA HIS A 210 10.69 -7.55 39.91
C HIS A 210 10.02 -8.89 39.54
N ILE A 211 10.89 -9.87 39.20
CA ILE A 211 11.07 -11.24 39.78
C ILE A 211 12.10 -11.97 38.89
N SER A 212 13.34 -12.12 39.38
CA SER A 212 13.96 -13.33 39.96
C SER A 212 14.52 -14.33 38.95
N GLN A 213 15.83 -14.51 39.06
CA GLN A 213 16.72 -15.30 38.22
C GLN A 213 17.02 -16.62 38.95
N THR A 214 16.68 -17.76 38.34
CA THR A 214 16.98 -19.10 38.88
C THR A 214 18.03 -19.82 38.03
N LYS A 215 18.97 -20.42 38.75
CA LYS A 215 20.19 -21.14 38.38
C LYS A 215 19.91 -22.43 37.59
N PRO A 216 20.70 -22.80 36.54
CA PRO A 216 20.56 -24.10 35.90
C PRO A 216 21.52 -25.13 36.50
N SER A 217 20.98 -26.32 36.78
CA SER A 217 21.71 -27.54 37.13
C SER A 217 21.86 -28.42 35.90
N VAL A 218 23.10 -28.81 35.61
CA VAL A 218 23.51 -29.66 34.48
C VAL A 218 23.21 -31.12 34.78
N GLN A 219 22.53 -31.83 33.88
CA GLN A 219 22.52 -33.28 33.87
C GLN A 219 22.63 -33.82 32.44
N ALA A 220 23.67 -34.62 32.23
CA ALA A 220 24.01 -35.27 30.97
C ALA A 220 23.01 -36.41 30.65
N ARG A 221 22.57 -36.48 29.39
CA ARG A 221 21.95 -37.68 28.81
C ARG A 221 22.43 -37.93 27.38
N LEU A 222 22.60 -39.22 27.12
CA LEU A 222 22.97 -39.92 25.89
C LEU A 222 22.00 -39.64 24.72
N PRO A 223 22.39 -39.93 23.45
CA PRO A 223 21.84 -39.28 22.27
C PRO A 223 20.46 -39.84 21.91
N VAL A 224 19.43 -39.13 22.37
CA VAL A 224 18.06 -39.21 21.83
C VAL A 224 18.03 -38.25 20.63
N SER A 225 17.58 -38.73 19.47
CA SER A 225 17.35 -37.88 18.30
C SER A 225 16.50 -36.66 18.72
N SER A 226 17.14 -35.49 18.79
CA SER A 226 16.56 -34.32 19.44
C SER A 226 15.30 -33.87 18.69
N PRO A 227 14.23 -33.45 19.40
CA PRO A 227 13.02 -32.91 18.78
C PRO A 227 13.27 -31.69 17.87
N GLU A 228 14.43 -31.03 17.97
CA GLU A 228 14.82 -29.89 17.11
C GLU A 228 15.04 -30.32 15.66
N ALA A 229 15.66 -31.48 15.43
CA ALA A 229 15.92 -31.98 14.08
C ALA A 229 14.61 -32.19 13.27
N ARG A 230 13.50 -32.47 13.95
CA ARG A 230 12.17 -32.62 13.33
C ARG A 230 11.52 -31.28 12.97
N GLU A 231 11.81 -30.21 13.70
CA GLU A 231 11.24 -28.89 13.41
C GLU A 231 11.98 -28.22 12.23
N ASP A 232 13.29 -28.43 12.12
CA ASP A 232 14.10 -27.99 10.97
C ASP A 232 13.57 -28.54 9.63
N GLU A 233 13.19 -29.82 9.61
CA GLU A 233 12.60 -30.47 8.43
C GLU A 233 11.24 -29.86 8.04
N LYS A 234 10.38 -29.55 9.04
CA LYS A 234 9.10 -28.88 8.79
C LYS A 234 9.29 -27.47 8.26
N ILE A 235 10.28 -26.73 8.77
CA ILE A 235 10.63 -25.40 8.27
C ILE A 235 11.18 -25.48 6.84
N LYS A 236 12.03 -26.45 6.52
CA LYS A 236 12.47 -26.72 5.14
C LYS A 236 11.27 -27.02 4.23
N SER A 237 10.33 -27.85 4.69
CA SER A 237 9.11 -28.16 3.94
C SER A 237 8.25 -26.92 3.65
N LEU A 238 8.19 -25.94 4.56
CA LEU A 238 7.52 -24.66 4.32
C LEU A 238 8.17 -23.90 3.15
N PHE A 239 9.49 -23.73 3.15
CA PHE A 239 10.20 -23.02 2.07
C PHE A 239 10.16 -23.78 0.75
N GLU A 240 10.18 -25.11 0.78
CA GLU A 240 9.97 -25.94 -0.41
C GLU A 240 8.56 -25.76 -0.99
N THR A 241 7.55 -25.61 -0.13
CA THR A 241 6.18 -25.30 -0.56
C THR A 241 6.09 -23.92 -1.20
N ILE A 242 6.75 -22.91 -0.63
CA ILE A 242 6.86 -21.57 -1.24
C ILE A 242 7.55 -21.65 -2.61
N ARG A 243 8.64 -22.40 -2.72
CA ARG A 243 9.39 -22.60 -3.97
C ARG A 243 8.50 -23.18 -5.06
N ARG A 244 7.84 -24.29 -4.76
CA ARG A 244 6.93 -24.99 -5.68
C ARG A 244 5.73 -24.14 -6.06
N ALA A 245 5.12 -23.45 -5.11
CA ALA A 245 3.97 -22.57 -5.38
C ALA A 245 4.32 -21.44 -6.37
N ASN A 246 5.56 -20.91 -6.32
CA ASN A 246 6.02 -19.92 -7.28
C ASN A 246 6.27 -20.51 -8.67
N LEU A 247 6.91 -21.68 -8.75
CA LEU A 247 7.19 -22.34 -10.03
C LEU A 247 5.89 -22.79 -10.74
N GLU A 248 4.93 -23.31 -9.98
CA GLU A 248 3.64 -23.78 -10.49
C GLU A 248 2.56 -22.67 -10.55
N LYS A 249 2.89 -21.44 -10.13
CA LYS A 249 1.97 -20.30 -10.05
C LYS A 249 0.66 -20.59 -9.29
N LYS A 250 0.75 -21.34 -8.19
CA LYS A 250 -0.39 -21.69 -7.33
C LYS A 250 -0.55 -20.68 -6.20
N ILE A 251 -1.38 -19.65 -6.42
CA ILE A 251 -1.50 -18.53 -5.48
C ILE A 251 -2.04 -18.96 -4.12
N ASP A 252 -3.00 -19.89 -4.07
CA ASP A 252 -3.58 -20.34 -2.81
C ASP A 252 -2.58 -21.13 -1.97
N LEU A 253 -1.78 -21.99 -2.61
CA LEU A 253 -0.67 -22.69 -1.94
C LEU A 253 0.38 -21.71 -1.43
N PHE A 254 0.74 -20.71 -2.23
CA PHE A 254 1.67 -19.66 -1.83
C PHE A 254 1.15 -18.89 -0.60
N MET A 255 -0.11 -18.45 -0.64
CA MET A 255 -0.72 -17.67 0.44
C MET A 255 -1.00 -18.51 1.70
N SER A 256 -1.10 -19.83 1.58
CA SER A 256 -1.21 -20.75 2.71
C SER A 256 0.07 -20.81 3.55
N CYS A 257 1.22 -20.41 3.01
CA CYS A 257 2.50 -20.39 3.72
C CYS A 257 2.66 -19.17 4.66
N TYR A 258 1.76 -18.19 4.55
CA TYR A 258 1.78 -16.96 5.34
C TYR A 258 0.75 -17.04 6.47
N ALA A 259 1.12 -16.47 7.62
CA ALA A 259 0.26 -16.39 8.78
C ALA A 259 -1.03 -15.60 8.50
N ALA A 260 -2.09 -15.88 9.25
CA ALA A 260 -3.38 -15.22 9.09
C ALA A 260 -3.30 -13.70 9.25
N ASP A 261 -2.49 -13.25 10.21
CA ASP A 261 -2.24 -11.86 10.60
C ASP A 261 -0.99 -11.23 9.94
N PHE A 262 -0.40 -11.89 8.93
CA PHE A 262 0.76 -11.36 8.22
C PHE A 262 0.49 -9.94 7.70
N ASN A 263 1.30 -8.96 8.16
CA ASN A 263 1.09 -7.57 7.79
C ASN A 263 1.24 -7.37 6.27
N GLY A 264 0.16 -6.91 5.63
CA GLY A 264 0.13 -6.72 4.18
C GLY A 264 -0.06 -8.01 3.38
N ARG A 265 -0.72 -9.04 3.94
CA ARG A 265 -1.02 -10.31 3.26
C ARG A 265 -1.66 -10.14 1.87
N ASN A 266 -2.70 -9.32 1.75
CA ASN A 266 -3.34 -9.04 0.45
C ASN A 266 -2.42 -8.30 -0.51
N LYS A 267 -1.62 -7.35 0.00
CA LYS A 267 -0.61 -6.66 -0.81
C LYS A 267 0.44 -7.63 -1.35
N LYS A 268 0.88 -8.60 -0.54
CA LYS A 268 1.80 -9.65 -0.95
C LYS A 268 1.19 -10.56 -2.02
N ARG A 269 -0.09 -10.94 -1.87
CA ARG A 269 -0.85 -11.70 -2.89
C ARG A 269 -0.86 -10.98 -4.24
N LEU A 270 -1.30 -9.72 -4.26
CA LEU A 270 -1.40 -8.92 -5.48
C LEU A 270 -0.03 -8.69 -6.14
N ALA A 271 1.01 -8.39 -5.35
CA ALA A 271 2.37 -8.25 -5.88
C ALA A 271 2.90 -9.55 -6.49
N THR A 272 2.55 -10.70 -5.91
CA THR A 272 2.96 -12.02 -6.42
C THR A 272 2.26 -12.33 -7.74
N LEU A 273 0.94 -12.09 -7.83
CA LEU A 273 0.19 -12.23 -9.08
C LEU A 273 0.74 -11.33 -10.18
N SER A 274 0.96 -10.05 -9.87
CA SER A 274 1.56 -9.10 -10.81
C SER A 274 2.95 -9.53 -11.28
N ASN A 275 3.78 -10.08 -10.40
CA ASN A 275 5.07 -10.64 -10.80
C ASN A 275 4.90 -11.86 -11.73
N TRP A 276 3.96 -12.76 -11.44
CA TRP A 276 3.70 -13.95 -12.29
C TRP A 276 3.08 -13.62 -13.64
N ASP A 277 2.40 -12.47 -13.76
CA ASP A 277 1.89 -11.97 -15.02
C ASP A 277 3.01 -11.47 -15.92
N ASN A 278 4.02 -10.81 -15.35
CA ASN A 278 5.13 -10.21 -16.09
C ASN A 278 6.33 -11.16 -16.30
N PHE A 279 6.53 -12.14 -15.41
CA PHE A 279 7.70 -13.00 -15.40
C PHE A 279 7.34 -14.47 -15.22
N ASP A 280 8.15 -15.33 -15.84
CA ASP A 280 8.16 -16.77 -15.62
C ASP A 280 9.37 -17.14 -14.76
N TYR A 281 9.15 -17.92 -13.70
CA TYR A 281 10.23 -18.47 -12.89
C TYR A 281 10.78 -19.72 -13.58
N LEU A 282 11.97 -19.60 -14.17
CA LEU A 282 12.67 -20.71 -14.82
C LEU A 282 13.30 -21.65 -13.79
N ASN A 283 13.86 -21.07 -12.73
CA ASN A 283 14.42 -21.82 -11.61
C ASN A 283 14.33 -20.98 -10.33
N LEU A 284 14.13 -21.66 -9.22
CA LEU A 284 14.09 -21.06 -7.89
C LEU A 284 14.70 -22.06 -6.91
N SER A 285 15.76 -21.66 -6.22
CA SER A 285 16.40 -22.44 -5.16
C SER A 285 16.64 -21.58 -3.93
N TYR A 286 16.81 -22.23 -2.78
CA TYR A 286 17.03 -21.52 -1.52
C TYR A 286 18.00 -22.27 -0.61
N ASP A 287 18.56 -21.53 0.35
CA ASP A 287 19.41 -22.03 1.43
C ASP A 287 19.03 -21.33 2.74
N LEU A 288 18.98 -22.10 3.82
CA LEU A 288 18.59 -21.64 5.15
C LEU A 288 19.84 -21.48 6.01
N LYS A 289 20.00 -20.30 6.61
CA LYS A 289 21.11 -19.94 7.50
C LYS A 289 20.56 -19.39 8.81
N ARG A 290 21.36 -19.51 9.88
CA ARG A 290 21.06 -18.92 11.21
C ARG A 290 19.69 -19.31 11.75
N LEU A 291 19.26 -20.55 11.50
CA LEU A 291 17.98 -21.05 11.97
C LEU A 291 18.01 -21.15 13.51
N THR A 292 17.12 -20.42 14.17
CA THR A 292 16.91 -20.47 15.62
C THR A 292 15.45 -20.82 15.86
N VAL A 293 15.20 -21.97 16.47
CA VAL A 293 13.84 -22.50 16.69
C VAL A 293 13.49 -22.44 18.18
N THR A 294 12.30 -21.94 18.48
CA THR A 294 11.67 -22.04 19.80
C THR A 294 10.39 -22.89 19.69
N ALA A 295 9.65 -23.06 20.79
CA ALA A 295 8.42 -23.86 20.81
C ALA A 295 7.35 -23.37 19.80
N HIS A 296 7.24 -22.05 19.61
CA HIS A 296 6.16 -21.43 18.83
C HIS A 296 6.64 -20.45 17.76
N THR A 297 7.91 -20.05 17.80
CA THR A 297 8.50 -19.11 16.84
C THR A 297 9.81 -19.65 16.29
N ALA A 298 10.19 -19.22 15.09
CA ALA A 298 11.52 -19.48 14.56
C ALA A 298 12.02 -18.27 13.78
N GLU A 299 13.31 -18.01 13.86
CA GLU A 299 13.98 -16.98 13.07
C GLU A 299 14.96 -17.66 12.12
N VAL A 300 14.91 -17.30 10.84
CA VAL A 300 15.75 -17.91 9.81
C VAL A 300 16.16 -16.88 8.76
N ARG A 301 17.42 -16.93 8.35
CA ARG A 301 17.93 -16.19 7.20
C ARG A 301 17.82 -17.05 5.96
N VAL A 302 17.05 -16.61 4.99
CA VAL A 302 16.82 -17.33 3.73
C VAL A 302 17.55 -16.62 2.60
N LYS A 303 18.38 -17.35 1.88
CA LYS A 303 19.00 -16.89 0.64
C LYS A 303 18.30 -17.56 -0.53
N TRP A 304 17.70 -16.78 -1.41
CA TRP A 304 17.06 -17.22 -2.65
C TRP A 304 17.97 -16.97 -3.84
N TRP A 305 18.07 -17.95 -4.73
CA TRP A 305 18.58 -17.76 -6.09
C TRP A 305 17.43 -17.93 -7.07
N ILE A 306 17.18 -16.87 -7.83
CA ILE A 306 16.00 -16.71 -8.65
C ILE A 306 16.47 -16.58 -10.10
N ASN A 307 15.96 -17.41 -10.99
CA ASN A 307 16.14 -17.27 -12.43
C ASN A 307 14.77 -17.03 -13.06
N ILE A 308 14.57 -15.85 -13.64
CA ILE A 308 13.29 -15.43 -14.22
C ILE A 308 13.48 -15.00 -15.67
N SER A 309 12.45 -15.18 -16.49
CA SER A 309 12.38 -14.62 -17.84
C SER A 309 11.17 -13.69 -17.97
N PRO A 310 11.33 -12.47 -18.52
CA PRO A 310 10.20 -11.64 -18.89
C PRO A 310 9.31 -12.34 -19.91
N LYS A 311 7.98 -12.28 -19.77
CA LYS A 311 7.07 -12.87 -20.77
C LYS A 311 7.03 -12.12 -22.09
N HIS A 312 7.25 -10.81 -22.03
CA HIS A 312 7.18 -9.93 -23.19
C HIS A 312 8.59 -9.50 -23.60
N ALA A 313 9.31 -10.43 -24.24
CA ALA A 313 10.65 -10.27 -24.81
C ALA A 313 11.74 -9.80 -23.81
N GLY A 314 12.72 -10.67 -23.56
CA GLY A 314 13.88 -10.33 -22.76
C GLY A 314 14.78 -11.54 -22.52
N THR A 315 16.03 -11.30 -22.17
CA THR A 315 16.93 -12.35 -21.70
C THR A 315 16.56 -12.75 -20.27
N SER A 316 16.81 -14.01 -19.93
CA SER A 316 16.63 -14.47 -18.55
C SER A 316 17.56 -13.71 -17.60
N GLU A 317 17.03 -13.31 -16.45
CA GLU A 317 17.78 -12.64 -15.39
C GLU A 317 17.97 -13.57 -14.19
N LYS A 318 19.21 -13.63 -13.68
CA LYS A 318 19.54 -14.33 -12.44
C LYS A 318 19.71 -13.31 -11.32
N THR A 319 18.85 -13.38 -10.32
CA THR A 319 18.91 -12.51 -9.13
C THR A 319 19.12 -13.35 -7.87
N THR A 320 19.72 -12.73 -6.86
CA THR A 320 19.88 -13.33 -5.53
C THR A 320 19.26 -12.41 -4.51
N SER A 321 18.49 -12.96 -3.56
CA SER A 321 17.84 -12.19 -2.50
C SER A 321 18.13 -12.83 -1.15
N VAL A 322 18.49 -12.04 -0.14
CA VAL A 322 18.72 -12.51 1.23
C VAL A 322 17.73 -11.82 2.15
N LEU A 323 16.98 -12.60 2.92
CA LEU A 323 15.90 -12.14 3.77
C LEU A 323 16.03 -12.73 5.17
N ASP A 324 15.81 -11.92 6.20
CA ASP A 324 15.58 -12.40 7.56
C ASP A 324 14.06 -12.61 7.73
N VAL A 325 13.68 -13.85 8.07
CA VAL A 325 12.29 -14.31 8.11
C VAL A 325 11.94 -14.79 9.52
N SER A 326 10.91 -14.18 10.09
CA SER A 326 10.29 -14.61 11.34
C SER A 326 9.11 -15.52 11.03
N LEU A 327 9.09 -16.69 11.65
CA LEU A 327 8.08 -17.73 11.51
C LEU A 327 7.34 -17.90 12.83
N LYS A 328 6.07 -18.26 12.73
CA LYS A 328 5.28 -18.69 13.89
C LYS A 328 4.49 -19.95 13.56
N LYS A 329 4.13 -20.69 14.61
CA LYS A 329 3.37 -21.94 14.49
C LYS A 329 1.87 -21.64 14.61
N GLU A 330 1.11 -21.97 13.57
CA GLU A 330 -0.37 -21.89 13.56
C GLU A 330 -0.91 -23.30 13.27
N ASP A 331 -1.78 -23.81 14.14
CA ASP A 331 -2.38 -25.15 14.03
C ASP A 331 -1.33 -26.26 13.77
N GLY A 332 -0.19 -26.18 14.47
CA GLY A 332 0.91 -27.15 14.35
C GLY A 332 1.80 -26.98 13.11
N HIS A 333 1.51 -26.02 12.23
CA HIS A 333 2.27 -25.76 11.00
C HIS A 333 3.05 -24.45 11.09
N TRP A 334 4.27 -24.43 10.56
CA TRP A 334 5.04 -23.20 10.45
C TRP A 334 4.47 -22.29 9.36
N LYS A 335 4.36 -21.00 9.66
CA LYS A 335 3.88 -19.95 8.75
C LYS A 335 4.82 -18.74 8.82
N VAL A 336 4.93 -18.02 7.71
CA VAL A 336 5.68 -16.76 7.65
C VAL A 336 4.89 -15.66 8.34
N GLU A 337 5.46 -15.10 9.41
CA GLU A 337 4.89 -13.99 10.18
C GLU A 337 5.43 -12.64 9.69
N LYS A 338 6.74 -12.57 9.43
CA LYS A 338 7.41 -11.33 9.05
C LYS A 338 8.59 -11.59 8.12
N ILE A 339 8.84 -10.66 7.22
CA ILE A 339 9.99 -10.66 6.32
C ILE A 339 10.68 -9.31 6.44
N LYS A 340 12.00 -9.32 6.62
CA LYS A 340 12.85 -8.12 6.60
C LYS A 340 13.99 -8.32 5.59
N PRO A 341 14.31 -7.29 4.78
CA PRO A 341 15.56 -7.33 4.01
C PRO A 341 16.74 -7.34 4.98
N VAL A 342 17.79 -8.11 4.65
CA VAL A 342 19.05 -8.01 5.38
C VAL A 342 19.63 -6.62 5.10
N SER A 343 19.84 -5.83 6.15
CA SER A 343 20.44 -4.49 6.07
C SER A 343 21.95 -4.57 5.85
#